data_AF-A0A1F5UMS6-F1
#
_entry.id   AF-A0A1F5UMS6-F1
#
_cell.length_a   1.000
_cell.length_b   1.000
_cell.length_c   1.000
_cell.angle_alpha   90.00
_cell.angle_beta   90.00
_cell.angle_gamma   90.00
#
_symmetry.space_group_name_H-M   'P 1'
#
loop_
_entity.id
_entity.type
_entity.pdbx_description
1 polymer ?
#
loop_
_entity_poly.entity_id
_entity_poly.type
_entity_poly.pdbx_seq_one_letter_code
_entity_poly.pdbx_strand_id
1 'polypeptide(L)'
;MKKILTLLLMAVVFAAAGERGDAFVKGHEAETSEEAIKWYKKALSLCGVNEKIPKAWAYNNIGFVYVKDGKWDEALEWLEKAVKEDENNHTAWNNLGITYENIGFLAKRKFLKNKPAKDVTTEAGKDPEPEYLQKALEAYKKCVKLKADEEKYKINKLRVESLLQVK
;
A
#
# COMPACT_ATOMS: atom_id res chain seq x y z
N MET A 1 26.93 22.99 28.15
CA MET A 1 26.20 21.71 28.23
C MET A 1 25.12 21.56 27.15
N LYS A 2 24.12 22.46 27.03
CA LYS A 2 23.05 22.34 26.01
C LYS A 2 23.54 22.20 24.55
N LYS A 3 24.51 23.03 24.11
CA LYS A 3 25.05 22.96 22.73
C LYS A 3 25.73 21.61 22.40
N ILE A 4 26.45 21.03 23.36
CA ILE A 4 27.14 19.73 23.19
C ILE A 4 26.10 18.61 23.09
N LEU A 5 25.07 18.64 23.93
CA LEU A 5 23.97 17.68 23.88
C LEU A 5 23.20 17.74 22.54
N THR A 6 22.95 18.95 22.02
CA THR A 6 22.31 19.13 20.72
C THR A 6 23.15 18.57 19.57
N LEU A 7 24.47 18.80 19.57
CA LEU A 7 25.38 18.27 18.54
C LEU A 7 25.45 16.73 18.58
N LEU A 8 25.49 16.14 19.79
CA LEU A 8 25.45 14.68 19.96
C LEU A 8 24.13 14.09 19.46
N LEU A 9 23.00 14.73 19.78
CA LEU A 9 21.69 14.31 19.29
C LEU A 9 21.63 14.36 17.75
N MET A 10 22.14 15.44 17.14
CA MET A 10 22.21 15.55 15.67
C MET A 10 23.04 14.43 15.06
N ALA A 11 24.22 14.12 15.61
CA ALA A 11 25.06 13.04 15.12
C ALA A 11 24.35 11.67 15.14
N VAL A 12 23.62 11.37 16.21
CA VAL A 12 22.83 10.13 16.32
C VAL A 12 21.72 10.09 15.27
N VAL A 13 21.02 11.21 15.05
CA VAL A 13 19.97 11.30 14.02
C VAL A 13 20.55 11.08 12.62
N PHE A 14 21.71 11.67 12.30
CA PHE A 14 22.36 11.48 11.00
C PHE A 14 22.81 10.03 10.79
N ALA A 15 23.40 9.39 11.81
CA ALA A 15 23.80 7.99 11.74
C ALA A 15 22.60 7.07 11.49
N ALA A 16 21.51 7.26 12.24
CA ALA A 16 20.28 6.49 12.08
C ALA A 16 19.66 6.69 10.68
N ALA A 17 19.70 7.91 10.14
CA ALA A 17 19.22 8.19 8.79
C ALA A 17 20.06 7.47 7.72
N GLY A 18 21.38 7.39 7.89
CA GLY A 18 22.27 6.63 7.00
C GLY A 18 21.99 5.14 7.03
N GLU A 19 21.96 4.53 8.23
CA GLU A 19 21.64 3.10 8.39
C GLU A 19 20.26 2.74 7.84
N ARG A 20 19.29 3.66 7.97
CA ARG A 20 17.96 3.51 7.39
C ARG A 20 18.01 3.50 5.86
N GLY A 21 18.80 4.38 5.26
CA GLY A 21 19.03 4.41 3.81
C GLY A 21 19.58 3.08 3.30
N ASP A 22 20.61 2.56 3.97
CA ASP A 22 21.20 1.25 3.63
C ASP A 22 20.19 0.11 3.75
N ALA A 23 19.36 0.14 4.81
CA ALA A 23 18.29 -0.84 4.98
C ALA A 23 17.24 -0.76 3.85
N PHE A 24 16.90 0.45 3.37
CA PHE A 24 16.05 0.57 2.19
C PHE A 24 16.70 -0.01 0.95
N VAL A 25 17.98 0.30 0.68
CA VAL A 25 18.69 -0.23 -0.49
C VAL A 25 18.67 -1.76 -0.49
N LYS A 26 19.05 -2.38 0.64
CA LYS A 26 19.03 -3.84 0.78
C LYS A 26 17.63 -4.44 0.65
N GLY A 27 16.59 -3.72 1.08
CA GLY A 27 15.21 -4.14 0.87
C GLY A 27 14.79 -4.14 -0.61
N HIS A 28 15.36 -3.27 -1.44
CA HIS A 28 15.10 -3.26 -2.88
C HIS A 28 15.94 -4.29 -3.64
N GLU A 29 17.15 -4.58 -3.15
CA GLU A 29 18.07 -5.57 -3.72
C GLU A 29 17.78 -7.01 -3.28
N ALA A 30 16.96 -7.19 -2.24
CA ALA A 30 16.60 -8.50 -1.72
C ALA A 30 15.97 -9.41 -2.79
N GLU A 31 16.45 -10.64 -2.87
CA GLU A 31 15.98 -11.63 -3.84
C GLU A 31 14.65 -12.27 -3.42
N THR A 32 14.35 -12.27 -2.12
CA THR A 32 13.16 -12.91 -1.55
C THR A 32 12.27 -11.89 -0.85
N SER A 33 10.96 -12.16 -0.83
CA SER A 33 9.98 -11.34 -0.13
C SER A 33 10.27 -11.27 1.38
N GLU A 34 10.69 -12.37 1.99
CA GLU A 34 11.05 -12.43 3.41
C GLU A 34 12.24 -11.52 3.74
N GLU A 35 13.28 -11.54 2.91
CA GLU A 35 14.45 -10.69 3.09
C GLU A 35 14.11 -9.21 2.85
N ALA A 36 13.34 -8.90 1.81
CA ALA A 36 12.89 -7.54 1.53
C ALA A 36 12.12 -6.97 2.74
N ILE A 37 11.15 -7.73 3.26
CA ILE A 37 10.35 -7.34 4.44
C ILE A 37 11.25 -7.16 5.67
N LYS A 38 12.23 -8.05 5.88
CA LYS A 38 13.18 -7.93 7.00
C LYS A 38 13.95 -6.61 6.94
N TRP A 39 14.44 -6.23 5.77
CA TRP A 39 15.18 -4.98 5.58
C TRP A 39 14.29 -3.75 5.72
N TYR A 40 13.08 -3.76 5.15
CA TYR A 40 12.14 -2.64 5.35
C TYR A 40 11.68 -2.50 6.80
N LYS A 41 11.50 -3.61 7.54
CA LYS A 41 11.24 -3.56 8.99
C LYS A 41 12.41 -2.99 9.77
N LYS A 42 13.65 -3.26 9.35
CA LYS A 42 14.83 -2.61 9.93
C LYS A 42 14.83 -1.10 9.63
N ALA A 43 14.57 -0.69 8.39
CA ALA A 43 14.43 0.72 8.02
C ALA A 43 13.36 1.43 8.86
N LEU A 44 12.21 0.78 9.08
CA LEU A 44 11.15 1.26 9.94
C LEU A 44 11.59 1.41 11.41
N SER A 45 12.33 0.43 11.96
CA SER A 45 12.83 0.48 13.35
C SER A 45 13.84 1.61 13.60
N LEU A 46 14.48 2.09 12.54
CA LEU A 46 15.43 3.20 12.58
C LEU A 46 14.74 4.56 12.40
N CYS A 47 13.41 4.58 12.20
CA CYS A 47 12.64 5.81 12.13
C CYS A 47 12.40 6.37 13.54
N GLY A 48 12.75 7.63 13.72
CA GLY A 48 12.40 8.39 14.90
C GLY A 48 10.89 8.52 15.10
N VAL A 49 10.48 8.81 16.32
CA VAL A 49 9.06 8.90 16.72
C VAL A 49 8.28 9.88 15.82
N ASN A 50 8.91 10.99 15.43
CA ASN A 50 8.28 12.07 14.65
C ASN A 50 8.56 11.99 13.13
N GLU A 51 9.30 10.98 12.65
CA GLU A 51 9.65 10.86 11.24
C GLU A 51 8.56 10.12 10.46
N LYS A 52 7.54 10.85 10.03
CA LYS A 52 6.38 10.28 9.33
C LYS A 52 6.69 9.78 7.92
N ILE A 53 7.41 10.59 7.12
CA ILE A 53 7.69 10.27 5.72
C ILE A 53 8.48 8.96 5.56
N PRO A 54 9.59 8.73 6.28
CA PRO A 54 10.33 7.47 6.16
C PRO A 54 9.53 6.26 6.67
N LYS A 55 8.68 6.44 7.70
CA LYS A 55 7.75 5.39 8.14
C LYS A 55 6.76 5.03 7.04
N ALA A 56 6.16 6.04 6.41
CA ALA A 56 5.24 5.85 5.30
C ALA A 56 5.89 5.09 4.13
N TRP A 57 7.15 5.39 3.80
CA TRP A 57 7.90 4.67 2.77
C TRP A 57 8.15 3.21 3.15
N ALA A 58 8.58 2.94 4.38
CA ALA A 58 8.79 1.58 4.86
C ALA A 58 7.48 0.76 4.85
N TYR A 59 6.40 1.34 5.36
CA TYR A 59 5.07 0.74 5.31
C TYR A 59 4.60 0.47 3.87
N ASN A 60 4.78 1.44 2.96
CA ASN A 60 4.45 1.25 1.55
C ASN A 60 5.22 0.09 0.93
N ASN A 61 6.53 0.00 1.19
CA ASN A 61 7.37 -1.02 0.59
C ASN A 61 7.06 -2.41 1.13
N ILE A 62 6.80 -2.55 2.43
CA ILE A 62 6.32 -3.80 3.03
C ILE A 62 4.99 -4.21 2.40
N GLY A 63 4.04 -3.27 2.31
CA GLY A 63 2.74 -3.52 1.68
C GLY A 63 2.87 -3.95 0.22
N PHE A 64 3.75 -3.30 -0.54
CA PHE A 64 4.01 -3.65 -1.94
C PHE A 64 4.58 -5.06 -2.11
N VAL A 65 5.46 -5.52 -1.22
CA VAL A 65 5.94 -6.92 -1.23
C VAL A 65 4.77 -7.87 -1.02
N TYR A 66 3.88 -7.60 -0.07
CA TYR A 66 2.68 -8.41 0.14
C TYR A 66 1.71 -8.38 -1.06
N VAL A 67 1.57 -7.24 -1.75
CA VAL A 67 0.81 -7.15 -3.01
C VAL A 67 1.38 -8.11 -4.05
N LYS A 68 2.71 -8.12 -4.23
CA LYS A 68 3.39 -9.03 -5.18
C LYS A 68 3.21 -10.50 -4.81
N ASP A 69 3.20 -10.82 -3.52
CA ASP A 69 2.97 -12.18 -3.01
C ASP A 69 1.50 -12.64 -3.13
N GLY A 70 0.57 -11.76 -3.50
CA GLY A 70 -0.87 -12.07 -3.50
C GLY A 70 -1.51 -12.09 -2.10
N LYS A 71 -0.78 -11.64 -1.08
CA LYS A 71 -1.19 -11.58 0.33
C LYS A 71 -1.87 -10.24 0.62
N TRP A 72 -3.06 -10.07 0.04
CA TRP A 72 -3.69 -8.75 -0.04
C TRP A 72 -4.23 -8.22 1.29
N ASP A 73 -4.63 -9.10 2.22
CA ASP A 73 -5.10 -8.68 3.55
C ASP A 73 -3.94 -8.07 4.36
N GLU A 74 -2.77 -8.70 4.33
CA GLU A 74 -1.55 -8.16 4.92
C GLU A 74 -1.10 -6.88 4.20
N ALA A 75 -1.21 -6.84 2.88
CA ALA A 75 -0.89 -5.63 2.11
C ALA A 75 -1.73 -4.43 2.55
N LEU A 76 -3.05 -4.62 2.75
CA LEU A 76 -3.94 -3.56 3.25
C LEU A 76 -3.45 -3.01 4.59
N GLU A 77 -3.13 -3.86 5.55
CA GLU A 77 -2.68 -3.43 6.88
C GLU A 77 -1.46 -2.49 6.81
N TRP A 78 -0.49 -2.81 5.95
CA TRP A 78 0.72 -2.00 5.79
C TRP A 78 0.47 -0.73 4.97
N LEU A 79 -0.30 -0.83 3.90
CA LEU A 79 -0.57 0.31 3.02
C LEU A 79 -1.48 1.35 3.68
N GLU A 80 -2.43 0.93 4.52
CA GLU A 80 -3.25 1.85 5.33
C GLU A 80 -2.40 2.62 6.35
N LYS A 81 -1.43 1.95 6.99
CA LYS A 81 -0.44 2.63 7.83
C LYS A 81 0.39 3.62 7.02
N ALA A 82 0.77 3.29 5.79
CA ALA A 82 1.54 4.18 4.92
C ALA A 82 0.80 5.49 4.63
N VAL A 83 -0.46 5.43 4.20
CA VAL A 83 -1.25 6.63 3.89
C VAL A 83 -1.68 7.40 5.14
N LYS A 84 -1.74 6.75 6.30
CA LYS A 84 -1.99 7.41 7.59
C LYS A 84 -0.79 8.21 8.08
N GLU A 85 0.43 7.72 7.85
CA GLU A 85 1.65 8.47 8.16
C GLU A 85 1.88 9.61 7.17
N ASP A 86 1.65 9.35 5.87
CA ASP A 86 1.79 10.34 4.81
C ASP A 86 0.65 10.24 3.80
N GLU A 87 -0.34 11.12 3.95
CA GLU A 87 -1.48 11.21 3.03
C GLU A 87 -1.07 11.65 1.61
N ASN A 88 0.14 12.19 1.43
CA ASN A 88 0.67 12.59 0.13
C ASN A 88 1.49 11.50 -0.56
N ASN A 89 1.58 10.29 0.04
CA ASN A 89 2.27 9.16 -0.57
C ASN A 89 1.44 8.56 -1.71
N HIS A 90 1.57 9.13 -2.91
CA HIS A 90 0.86 8.70 -4.11
C HIS A 90 1.13 7.22 -4.45
N THR A 91 2.34 6.71 -4.22
CA THR A 91 2.68 5.31 -4.46
C THR A 91 1.89 4.37 -3.55
N ALA A 92 1.73 4.72 -2.27
CA ALA A 92 0.90 3.95 -1.33
C ALA A 92 -0.57 3.96 -1.74
N TRP A 93 -1.10 5.11 -2.17
CA TRP A 93 -2.47 5.20 -2.70
C TRP A 93 -2.68 4.34 -3.95
N ASN A 94 -1.73 4.33 -4.89
CA ASN A 94 -1.81 3.45 -6.05
C ASN A 94 -1.77 1.97 -5.63
N ASN A 95 -0.89 1.60 -4.70
CA ASN A 95 -0.79 0.23 -4.22
C ASN A 95 -2.05 -0.21 -3.46
N LEU A 96 -2.71 0.68 -2.70
CA LEU A 96 -4.02 0.42 -2.10
C LEU A 96 -5.06 0.14 -3.17
N GLY A 97 -5.09 0.94 -4.24
CA GLY A 97 -6.00 0.73 -5.35
C GLY A 97 -5.84 -0.66 -5.99
N ILE A 98 -4.59 -1.06 -6.26
CA ILE A 98 -4.26 -2.38 -6.82
C ILE A 98 -4.71 -3.50 -5.87
N THR A 99 -4.48 -3.30 -4.57
CA THR A 99 -4.84 -4.28 -3.53
C THR A 99 -6.35 -4.48 -3.48
N TYR A 100 -7.13 -3.39 -3.46
CA TYR A 100 -8.58 -3.46 -3.48
C TYR A 100 -9.13 -4.12 -4.75
N GLU A 101 -8.60 -3.82 -5.94
CA GLU A 101 -9.00 -4.52 -7.17
C GLU A 101 -8.81 -6.03 -7.05
N ASN A 102 -7.64 -6.48 -6.59
CA ASN A 102 -7.34 -7.89 -6.47
C ASN A 102 -8.26 -8.61 -5.48
N ILE A 103 -8.55 -7.97 -4.33
CA ILE A 103 -9.52 -8.49 -3.36
C ILE A 103 -10.92 -8.58 -3.99
N GLY A 104 -11.35 -7.55 -4.73
CA GLY A 104 -12.62 -7.54 -5.43
C GLY A 104 -12.75 -8.69 -6.43
N PHE A 105 -11.72 -8.93 -7.25
CA PHE A 105 -11.69 -10.03 -8.22
C PHE A 105 -11.73 -11.40 -7.54
N LEU A 106 -10.98 -11.59 -6.45
CA LEU A 106 -11.02 -12.85 -5.70
C LEU A 106 -12.38 -13.06 -5.02
N ALA A 107 -12.94 -12.01 -4.42
CA ALA A 107 -14.24 -12.05 -3.76
C ALA A 107 -15.34 -12.44 -4.76
N LYS A 108 -15.33 -11.85 -5.96
CA LYS A 108 -16.23 -12.25 -7.05
C LYS A 108 -16.04 -13.70 -7.46
N ARG A 109 -14.79 -14.15 -7.63
CA ARG A 109 -14.51 -15.52 -8.01
C ARG A 109 -15.06 -16.52 -6.98
N LYS A 110 -14.88 -16.23 -5.69
CA LYS A 110 -15.44 -17.03 -4.58
C LYS A 110 -16.96 -17.00 -4.61
N PHE A 111 -17.54 -15.82 -4.76
CA PHE A 111 -18.99 -15.62 -4.87
C PHE A 111 -19.61 -16.45 -6.01
N LEU A 112 -19.02 -16.40 -7.21
CA LEU A 112 -19.50 -17.15 -8.37
C LEU A 112 -19.37 -18.68 -8.20
N LYS A 113 -18.31 -19.17 -7.54
CA LYS A 113 -18.13 -20.60 -7.25
C LYS A 113 -19.15 -21.15 -6.26
N ASN A 114 -19.57 -20.33 -5.31
CA ASN A 114 -20.47 -20.73 -4.23
C ASN A 114 -21.94 -20.42 -4.54
N LYS A 115 -22.24 -19.87 -5.73
CA LYS A 115 -23.60 -19.53 -6.14
C LYS A 115 -24.44 -20.80 -6.33
N PRO A 116 -25.50 -21.04 -5.53
CA PRO A 116 -26.36 -22.19 -5.73
C PRO A 116 -27.12 -22.06 -7.07
N ALA A 117 -27.22 -23.17 -7.81
CA ALA A 117 -27.77 -23.19 -9.17
C ALA A 117 -29.28 -22.85 -9.27
N LYS A 118 -29.99 -22.59 -8.16
CA LYS A 118 -31.46 -22.57 -8.15
C LYS A 118 -32.19 -21.41 -7.47
N ASP A 119 -31.54 -20.44 -6.84
CA ASP A 119 -32.26 -19.25 -6.34
C ASP A 119 -31.45 -17.97 -6.60
N VAL A 120 -31.91 -17.21 -7.61
CA VAL A 120 -31.34 -15.93 -8.02
C VAL A 120 -32.08 -14.74 -7.37
N THR A 121 -33.03 -14.99 -6.47
CA THR A 121 -34.01 -13.96 -6.05
C THR A 121 -34.07 -13.67 -4.54
N THR A 122 -33.25 -14.28 -3.69
CA THR A 122 -33.14 -13.87 -2.28
C THR A 122 -31.84 -13.11 -2.04
N GLU A 123 -31.85 -12.19 -1.07
CA GLU A 123 -30.74 -11.30 -0.67
C GLU A 123 -29.44 -12.02 -0.22
N ALA A 124 -29.35 -13.34 -0.41
CA ALA A 124 -28.20 -14.20 -0.11
C ALA A 124 -27.03 -14.03 -1.10
N GLY A 125 -26.54 -12.81 -1.23
CA GLY A 125 -25.20 -12.48 -1.74
C GLY A 125 -25.22 -11.50 -2.89
N LYS A 126 -25.12 -10.21 -2.58
CA LYS A 126 -24.76 -9.19 -3.57
C LYS A 126 -23.33 -9.46 -4.07
N ASP A 127 -23.08 -9.26 -5.37
CA ASP A 127 -21.71 -9.31 -5.92
C ASP A 127 -20.82 -8.36 -5.09
N PRO A 128 -19.75 -8.86 -4.43
CA PRO A 128 -18.90 -8.03 -3.58
C PRO A 128 -17.94 -7.14 -4.40
N GLU A 129 -17.68 -7.47 -5.67
CA GLU A 129 -16.69 -6.77 -6.50
C GLU A 129 -16.91 -5.26 -6.60
N PRO A 130 -18.14 -4.73 -6.83
CA PRO A 130 -18.35 -3.29 -6.96
C PRO A 130 -17.91 -2.49 -5.73
N GLU A 131 -18.07 -3.04 -4.52
CA GLU A 131 -17.63 -2.35 -3.29
C GLU A 131 -16.11 -2.17 -3.28
N TYR A 132 -15.37 -3.23 -3.61
CA TYR A 132 -13.91 -3.18 -3.68
C TYR A 132 -13.41 -2.32 -4.83
N LEU A 133 -14.06 -2.37 -5.99
CA LEU A 133 -13.73 -1.48 -7.11
C LEU A 133 -13.98 -0.01 -6.77
N GLN A 134 -15.02 0.30 -5.98
CA GLN A 134 -15.25 1.67 -5.51
C GLN A 134 -14.12 2.16 -4.58
N LYS A 135 -13.69 1.32 -3.63
CA LYS A 135 -12.51 1.61 -2.78
C LYS A 135 -11.24 1.79 -3.59
N ALA A 136 -11.03 0.93 -4.60
CA ALA A 136 -9.91 1.05 -5.51
C ALA A 136 -9.93 2.38 -6.28
N LEU A 137 -11.10 2.76 -6.80
CA LEU A 137 -11.28 4.01 -7.53
C LEU A 137 -10.99 5.23 -6.66
N GLU A 138 -11.41 5.23 -5.39
CA GLU A 138 -11.09 6.30 -4.45
C GLU A 138 -9.59 6.43 -4.22
N ALA A 139 -8.89 5.31 -4.00
CA ALA A 139 -7.44 5.29 -3.84
C ALA A 139 -6.73 5.82 -5.10
N TYR A 140 -7.15 5.40 -6.30
CA TYR A 140 -6.60 5.90 -7.55
C TYR A 140 -6.87 7.39 -7.78
N LYS A 141 -8.06 7.89 -7.43
CA LYS A 141 -8.37 9.32 -7.49
C LYS A 141 -7.44 10.13 -6.58
N LYS A 142 -7.13 9.63 -5.38
CA LYS A 142 -6.15 10.25 -4.47
C LYS A 142 -4.75 10.26 -5.09
N CYS A 143 -4.30 9.12 -5.63
CA CYS A 143 -3.01 9.02 -6.31
C CYS A 143 -2.87 10.00 -7.48
N VAL A 144 -3.84 10.01 -8.40
CA VAL A 144 -3.83 10.89 -9.59
C VAL A 144 -3.91 12.36 -9.19
N LYS A 145 -4.64 12.70 -8.12
CA LYS A 145 -4.65 14.09 -7.61
C LYS A 145 -3.27 14.55 -7.14
N LEU A 146 -2.48 13.66 -6.53
CA LEU A 146 -1.13 13.96 -6.05
C LEU A 146 -0.09 13.98 -7.17
N LYS A 147 -0.30 13.19 -8.23
CA LYS A 147 0.61 13.02 -9.37
C LYS A 147 -0.14 13.01 -10.71
N ALA A 148 -0.74 14.14 -11.06
CA ALA A 148 -1.61 14.26 -12.23
C ALA A 148 -0.85 14.22 -13.57
N ASP A 149 0.43 14.54 -13.54
CA ASP A 149 1.36 14.52 -14.68
C ASP A 149 1.83 13.10 -15.04
N GLU A 150 1.73 12.14 -14.13
CA GLU A 150 2.17 10.76 -14.37
C GLU A 150 1.05 9.89 -14.96
N GLU A 151 1.11 9.68 -16.28
CA GLU A 151 0.08 8.93 -17.04
C GLU A 151 -0.18 7.51 -16.52
N LYS A 152 0.87 6.85 -16.00
CA LYS A 152 0.76 5.48 -15.45
C LYS A 152 -0.31 5.35 -14.36
N TYR A 153 -0.56 6.40 -13.58
CA TYR A 153 -1.56 6.38 -12.50
C TYR A 153 -2.99 6.56 -13.02
N LYS A 154 -3.15 7.14 -14.22
CA LYS A 154 -4.47 7.32 -14.84
C LYS A 154 -5.01 6.02 -15.42
N ILE A 155 -4.12 5.15 -15.91
CA ILE A 155 -4.51 3.87 -16.52
C ILE A 155 -5.33 3.01 -15.55
N ASN A 156 -4.84 2.81 -14.32
CA ASN A 156 -5.54 2.01 -13.32
C ASN A 156 -6.90 2.63 -12.93
N LYS A 157 -6.95 3.96 -12.77
CA LYS A 157 -8.19 4.70 -12.53
C LYS A 157 -9.22 4.44 -13.64
N LEU A 158 -8.84 4.69 -14.90
CA LEU A 158 -9.73 4.56 -16.07
C LEU A 158 -10.22 3.12 -16.25
N ARG A 159 -9.35 2.14 -16.00
CA ARG A 159 -9.72 0.72 -16.02
C ARG A 159 -10.84 0.43 -15.01
N VAL A 160 -10.66 0.82 -13.75
CA VAL A 160 -11.67 0.59 -12.70
C VAL A 160 -12.96 1.37 -12.97
N GLU A 161 -12.86 2.61 -13.45
CA GLU A 161 -14.04 3.41 -13.83
C GLU A 161 -14.85 2.70 -14.91
N SER A 162 -14.18 2.14 -15.91
CA SER A 162 -14.84 1.37 -16.99
C SER A 162 -15.51 0.10 -16.44
N LEU A 163 -14.84 -0.64 -15.54
CA LEU A 163 -15.41 -1.84 -14.92
C LEU A 163 -16.68 -1.56 -14.10
N LEU A 164 -16.76 -0.38 -13.49
CA LEU A 164 -17.94 0.05 -12.72
C LEU A 164 -19.09 0.53 -13.62
N GLN A 165 -18.83 0.97 -14.85
CA GLN A 165 -19.84 1.44 -15.81
C GLN A 165 -20.51 0.32 -16.61
N VAL A 166 -19.87 -0.83 -16.73
CA VAL A 166 -20.35 -1.98 -17.55
C VAL A 166 -21.35 -2.87 -16.79
N LYS A 167 -21.69 -2.54 -15.54
CA LYS A 167 -22.60 -3.32 -14.68
C LYS A 167 -23.92 -2.61 -14.46
#